data_AF-A0A1I0LZC5-F1
#
_entry.id   AF-A0A1I0LZC5-F1
#
_cell.length_a   1.000
_cell.length_b   1.000
_cell.length_c   1.000
_cell.angle_alpha   90.00
_cell.angle_beta   90.00
_cell.angle_gamma   90.00
#
_symmetry.space_group_name_H-M   'P 1'
#
loop_
_entity.id
_entity.type
_entity.pdbx_description
1 polymer ?
#
loop_
_entity_poly.entity_id
_entity_poly.type
_entity_poly.pdbx_seq_one_letter_code
_entity_poly.pdbx_strand_id
1 'polypeptide(L)'
;MASNKETKTSDKTLVELPSGATVARSGEQYTWQEDILLTEQQLELLASTGSPFVPMSEPQNGPLELPAAFGGGKKESTTRSCAVYPNANLWAMVRFVYAPNGYDFETQLAPSTKATIQAALRHWEATTNVRFYNATGQPTHDDTYNFDYPYIYFCNGSGNNSSVGRIGGKQVLHLNYFASMGNAAHEIGHAIGLYHEQSRHDRDNYITVNYSNIQPSKKGNFDKVTSNYYNMGAFDFSSIMLYSSDAFAIDPTIPTMTKKDGSTFTGQRIGLSDGDRRFPNYFYLPYIARSDTYAELDTIMYDSNNNRLTQAQILQIQAQLNNGNPTPPSNGRIANDF
;
A
#
# COMPACT_ATOMS: atom_id res chain seq x y z
N MET A 1 -29.65 -16.01 36.34
CA MET A 1 -29.95 -15.13 35.19
C MET A 1 -28.63 -14.83 34.51
N ALA A 2 -28.32 -15.60 33.46
CA ALA A 2 -27.07 -15.46 32.72
C ALA A 2 -27.28 -14.47 31.57
N SER A 3 -26.45 -13.44 31.55
CA SER A 3 -26.41 -12.39 30.54
C SER A 3 -25.92 -12.95 29.20
N ASN A 4 -26.71 -12.76 28.15
CA ASN A 4 -26.34 -13.01 26.75
C ASN A 4 -25.14 -12.14 26.37
N LYS A 5 -23.99 -12.76 26.10
CA LYS A 5 -22.95 -12.15 25.27
C LYS A 5 -23.31 -12.43 23.81
N GLU A 6 -23.98 -11.48 23.17
CA GLU A 6 -24.04 -11.40 21.72
C GLU A 6 -22.66 -10.99 21.19
N THR A 7 -21.92 -11.95 20.62
CA THR A 7 -20.81 -11.66 19.72
C THR A 7 -21.38 -11.26 18.37
N LYS A 8 -21.47 -9.96 18.08
CA LYS A 8 -21.66 -9.42 16.73
C LYS A 8 -20.40 -9.71 15.90
N THR A 9 -20.46 -10.75 15.07
CA THR A 9 -19.56 -10.93 13.94
C THR A 9 -20.22 -10.34 12.69
N SER A 10 -19.44 -9.63 11.88
CA SER A 10 -19.84 -8.63 10.89
C SER A 10 -20.89 -9.05 9.84
N ASP A 11 -21.95 -8.25 9.69
CA ASP A 11 -22.86 -8.25 8.53
C ASP A 11 -22.14 -7.65 7.30
N LYS A 12 -21.17 -8.38 6.74
CA LYS A 12 -20.61 -8.04 5.43
C LYS A 12 -21.59 -8.47 4.36
N THR A 13 -22.21 -7.51 3.68
CA THR A 13 -23.12 -7.78 2.54
C THR A 13 -22.40 -7.49 1.24
N LEU A 14 -22.56 -8.37 0.26
CA LEU A 14 -21.99 -8.14 -1.07
C LEU A 14 -22.92 -7.31 -1.92
N VAL A 15 -22.31 -6.39 -2.67
CA VAL A 15 -23.00 -5.49 -3.57
C VAL A 15 -22.34 -5.62 -4.94
N GLU A 16 -23.12 -6.03 -5.92
CA GLU A 16 -22.74 -5.94 -7.33
C GLU A 16 -23.07 -4.53 -7.84
N LEU A 17 -22.08 -3.86 -8.39
CA LEU A 17 -22.21 -2.50 -8.91
C LEU A 17 -22.64 -2.53 -10.39
N PRO A 18 -23.20 -1.43 -10.93
CA PRO A 18 -23.63 -1.36 -12.33
C PRO A 18 -22.55 -1.71 -13.37
N SER A 19 -21.28 -1.49 -13.04
CA SER A 19 -20.14 -1.89 -13.87
C SER A 19 -19.86 -3.39 -13.93
N GLY A 20 -20.55 -4.20 -13.11
CA GLY A 20 -20.27 -5.62 -12.89
C GLY A 20 -19.21 -5.90 -11.81
N ALA A 21 -18.58 -4.86 -11.25
CA ALA A 21 -17.64 -5.01 -10.14
C ALA A 21 -18.38 -5.41 -8.86
N THR A 22 -17.76 -6.23 -8.03
CA THR A 22 -18.31 -6.64 -6.72
C THR A 22 -17.53 -6.02 -5.58
N VAL A 23 -18.24 -5.49 -4.58
CA VAL A 23 -17.67 -4.93 -3.34
C VAL A 23 -18.34 -5.56 -2.11
N ALA A 24 -17.61 -5.59 -0.99
CA ALA A 24 -18.15 -5.98 0.31
C ALA A 24 -18.48 -4.73 1.14
N ARG A 25 -19.74 -4.60 1.56
CA ARG A 25 -20.21 -3.53 2.45
C ARG A 25 -20.22 -4.00 3.90
N SER A 26 -19.64 -3.21 4.80
CA SER A 26 -19.71 -3.39 6.25
C SER A 26 -20.11 -2.07 6.90
N GLY A 27 -21.38 -1.93 7.30
CA GLY A 27 -21.91 -0.65 7.76
C GLY A 27 -21.89 0.40 6.63
N GLU A 28 -21.08 1.44 6.79
CA GLU A 28 -20.87 2.53 5.81
C GLU A 28 -19.62 2.31 4.93
N GLN A 29 -18.78 1.33 5.27
CA GLN A 29 -17.53 1.07 4.56
C GLN A 29 -17.72 0.06 3.42
N TYR A 30 -16.99 0.27 2.33
CA TYR A 30 -16.94 -0.64 1.18
C TYR A 30 -15.52 -1.08 0.93
N THR A 31 -15.30 -2.38 0.82
CA THR A 31 -14.01 -2.95 0.42
C THR A 31 -14.10 -3.65 -0.94
N TRP A 32 -13.07 -3.46 -1.75
CA TRP A 32 -12.84 -4.13 -3.03
C TRP A 32 -11.69 -5.12 -2.88
N GLN A 33 -11.73 -6.24 -3.59
CA GLN A 33 -10.73 -7.31 -3.44
C GLN A 33 -10.45 -7.69 -1.98
N GLU A 34 -11.50 -7.88 -1.18
CA GLU A 34 -11.51 -8.05 0.29
C GLU A 34 -10.99 -6.89 1.15
N ASP A 35 -9.79 -6.38 0.90
CA ASP A 35 -8.99 -5.58 1.82
C ASP A 35 -8.63 -4.18 1.28
N ILE A 36 -9.07 -3.81 0.07
CA ILE A 36 -8.92 -2.45 -0.45
C ILE A 36 -10.12 -1.60 -0.03
N LEU A 37 -9.91 -0.66 0.91
CA LEU A 37 -10.95 0.26 1.38
C LEU A 37 -11.19 1.39 0.38
N LEU A 38 -12.44 1.56 -0.07
CA LEU A 38 -12.83 2.58 -1.05
C LEU A 38 -13.37 3.85 -0.39
N THR A 39 -13.03 5.02 -0.93
CA THR A 39 -13.79 6.25 -0.69
C THR A 39 -15.13 6.24 -1.42
N GLU A 40 -16.04 7.15 -1.07
CA GLU A 40 -17.31 7.34 -1.79
C GLU A 40 -17.07 7.64 -3.28
N GLN A 41 -16.15 8.56 -3.59
CA GLN A 41 -15.77 8.86 -4.97
C GLN A 41 -15.19 7.63 -5.71
N GLN A 42 -14.36 6.83 -5.03
CA GLN A 42 -13.81 5.61 -5.63
C GLN A 42 -14.90 4.54 -5.85
N LEU A 43 -15.88 4.45 -4.96
CA LEU A 43 -17.03 3.57 -5.12
C LEU A 43 -17.89 4.00 -6.32
N GLU A 44 -18.14 5.29 -6.49
CA GLU A 44 -18.85 5.85 -7.65
C GLU A 44 -18.10 5.61 -8.96
N LEU A 45 -16.78 5.81 -8.97
CA LEU A 45 -15.93 5.53 -10.11
C LEU A 45 -15.94 4.04 -10.46
N LEU A 46 -15.83 3.18 -9.45
CA LEU A 46 -15.88 1.73 -9.64
C LEU A 46 -17.23 1.31 -10.21
N ALA A 47 -18.32 1.89 -9.71
CA ALA A 47 -19.68 1.63 -10.17
C ALA A 47 -19.94 2.08 -11.61
N SER A 48 -19.32 3.19 -12.04
CA SER A 48 -19.54 3.78 -13.37
C SER A 48 -18.56 3.29 -14.44
N THR A 49 -17.32 2.98 -14.07
CA THR A 49 -16.24 2.67 -15.03
C THR A 49 -15.66 1.28 -14.91
N GLY A 50 -15.99 0.54 -13.83
CA GLY A 50 -15.33 -0.72 -13.51
C GLY A 50 -13.94 -0.55 -12.89
N SER A 51 -13.52 0.69 -12.60
CA SER A 51 -12.29 0.99 -11.86
C SER A 51 -12.53 2.03 -10.77
N PRO A 52 -11.94 1.90 -9.57
CA PRO A 52 -12.09 2.90 -8.52
C PRO A 52 -11.32 4.20 -8.81
N PHE A 53 -10.65 4.31 -9.95
CA PHE A 53 -9.81 5.45 -10.30
C PHE A 53 -10.19 6.01 -11.66
N VAL A 54 -10.07 7.33 -11.78
CA VAL A 54 -10.37 8.05 -13.02
C VAL A 54 -9.50 7.48 -14.16
N PRO A 55 -10.08 7.10 -15.32
CA PRO A 55 -9.31 6.72 -16.48
C PRO A 55 -8.39 7.87 -16.88
N MET A 56 -7.07 7.68 -16.79
CA MET A 56 -6.15 8.68 -17.30
C MET A 56 -6.15 8.61 -18.83
N SER A 57 -6.47 9.73 -19.50
CA SER A 57 -5.96 9.98 -20.84
C SER A 57 -4.44 9.93 -20.78
N GLU A 58 -3.75 9.35 -21.77
CA GLU A 58 -2.29 9.35 -21.82
C GLU A 58 -1.72 10.70 -21.37
N PRO A 59 -0.73 10.74 -20.45
CA PRO A 59 -0.20 12.00 -19.99
C PRO A 59 0.40 12.76 -21.17
N GLN A 60 -0.22 13.90 -21.49
CA GLN A 60 0.44 14.96 -22.24
C GLN A 60 1.63 15.42 -21.38
N ASN A 61 2.82 15.07 -21.86
CA ASN A 61 4.14 15.52 -21.42
C ASN A 61 4.66 14.96 -20.08
N GLY A 62 5.40 13.86 -20.23
CA GLY A 62 6.66 13.58 -19.52
C GLY A 62 6.54 13.10 -18.07
N PRO A 63 7.37 12.14 -17.63
CA PRO A 63 7.58 11.97 -16.20
C PRO A 63 8.07 13.30 -15.63
N LEU A 64 7.66 13.64 -14.41
CA LEU A 64 8.55 14.41 -13.53
C LEU A 64 9.88 13.66 -13.53
N GLU A 65 10.84 14.12 -14.32
CA GLU A 65 12.20 13.62 -14.28
C GLU A 65 12.73 13.97 -12.88
N LEU A 66 12.67 12.99 -11.97
CA LEU A 66 13.67 12.90 -10.92
C LEU A 66 15.03 13.15 -11.61
N PRO A 67 15.93 13.98 -11.04
CA PRO A 67 17.22 14.26 -11.66
C PRO A 67 17.80 12.94 -12.14
N ALA A 68 18.12 12.86 -13.43
CA ALA A 68 18.58 11.65 -14.10
C ALA A 68 19.83 11.09 -13.39
N ALA A 69 19.64 10.35 -12.31
CA ALA A 69 20.68 9.80 -11.49
C ALA A 69 20.81 8.33 -11.87
N PHE A 70 21.68 8.10 -12.84
CA PHE A 70 22.32 6.81 -13.13
C PHE A 70 21.43 5.69 -13.69
N GLY A 71 20.69 5.98 -14.76
CA GLY A 71 20.09 4.97 -15.64
C GLY A 71 21.06 4.47 -16.71
N GLY A 72 22.17 3.85 -16.31
CA GLY A 72 23.17 3.25 -17.22
C GLY A 72 23.49 1.81 -16.85
N GLY A 73 22.47 0.95 -16.71
CA GLY A 73 22.63 -0.46 -16.34
C GLY A 73 21.77 -1.36 -17.22
N LYS A 74 22.37 -2.45 -17.70
CA LYS A 74 21.75 -3.43 -18.61
C LYS A 74 20.40 -3.96 -18.08
N LYS A 75 19.46 -4.22 -19.01
CA LYS A 75 18.22 -4.98 -18.77
C LYS A 75 18.56 -6.39 -18.29
N GLU A 76 18.72 -6.58 -16.99
CA GLU A 76 18.62 -7.91 -16.39
C GLU A 76 17.22 -8.06 -15.79
N SER A 77 16.51 -9.10 -16.24
CA SER A 77 15.15 -9.39 -15.82
C SER A 77 15.17 -9.90 -14.38
N THR A 78 14.54 -9.15 -13.49
CA THR A 78 14.24 -9.53 -12.11
C THR A 78 12.79 -9.12 -11.85
N THR A 79 12.08 -9.89 -11.02
CA THR A 79 10.63 -9.84 -10.70
C THR A 79 10.24 -8.53 -10.00
N ARG A 80 9.01 -8.03 -10.20
CA ARG A 80 8.60 -6.64 -9.95
C ARG A 80 7.07 -6.49 -9.75
N SER A 81 6.63 -5.48 -8.99
CA SER A 81 5.27 -5.30 -8.44
C SER A 81 4.21 -4.59 -9.32
N CYS A 82 2.94 -4.69 -8.90
CA CYS A 82 1.79 -3.91 -9.39
C CYS A 82 1.43 -2.76 -8.43
N ALA A 83 1.23 -1.54 -8.94
CA ALA A 83 0.90 -0.38 -8.11
C ALA A 83 -0.01 0.64 -8.83
N VAL A 84 -0.48 1.67 -8.11
CA VAL A 84 -1.10 2.84 -8.73
C VAL A 84 -0.14 3.53 -9.68
N TYR A 85 -0.69 4.13 -10.75
CA TYR A 85 0.11 4.97 -11.63
C TYR A 85 0.72 6.14 -10.82
N PRO A 86 2.03 6.45 -10.99
CA PRO A 86 2.70 7.49 -10.22
C PRO A 86 2.12 8.87 -10.53
N ASN A 87 1.23 9.35 -9.65
CA ASN A 87 0.56 10.64 -9.75
C ASN A 87 0.41 11.25 -8.33
N ALA A 88 -0.52 12.19 -8.17
CA ALA A 88 -0.79 12.84 -6.89
C ALA A 88 -1.19 11.87 -5.75
N ASN A 89 -1.50 10.61 -6.05
CA ASN A 89 -1.88 9.58 -5.08
C ASN A 89 -0.66 8.91 -4.42
N LEU A 90 0.57 9.33 -4.73
CA LEU A 90 1.75 8.93 -3.97
C LEU A 90 2.01 9.88 -2.79
N TRP A 91 2.85 9.44 -1.87
CA TRP A 91 3.25 10.22 -0.70
C TRP A 91 4.66 10.77 -0.91
N ALA A 92 4.89 12.04 -0.58
CA ALA A 92 6.28 12.52 -0.41
C ALA A 92 6.92 11.88 0.83
N MET A 93 6.15 11.81 1.92
CA MET A 93 6.44 11.09 3.15
C MET A 93 5.10 10.63 3.72
N VAL A 94 5.02 9.41 4.22
CA VAL A 94 3.77 8.83 4.70
C VAL A 94 3.49 9.34 6.11
N ARG A 95 2.66 10.38 6.22
CA ARG A 95 2.17 10.88 7.52
C ARG A 95 1.19 9.88 8.12
N PHE A 96 1.34 9.58 9.40
CA PHE A 96 0.41 8.70 10.10
C PHE A 96 0.13 9.14 11.54
N VAL A 97 -0.95 8.61 12.10
CA VAL A 97 -1.38 8.80 13.48
C VAL A 97 -1.84 7.45 14.05
N TYR A 98 -1.51 7.18 15.30
CA TYR A 98 -2.10 6.06 16.05
C TYR A 98 -3.42 6.47 16.69
N ALA A 99 -4.43 5.60 16.63
CA ALA A 99 -5.59 5.74 17.48
C ALA A 99 -5.21 5.67 18.97
N PRO A 100 -6.02 6.26 19.88
CA PRO A 100 -5.83 6.12 21.32
C PRO A 100 -5.73 4.65 21.75
N ASN A 101 -4.97 4.41 22.83
CA ASN A 101 -4.80 3.05 23.33
C ASN A 101 -6.14 2.43 23.77
N GLY A 102 -6.41 1.21 23.32
CA GLY A 102 -7.59 0.46 23.72
C GLY A 102 -7.91 -0.68 22.78
N TYR A 103 -9.09 -1.29 22.95
CA TYR A 103 -9.49 -2.51 22.26
C TYR A 103 -10.72 -2.34 21.37
N ASP A 104 -11.34 -1.16 21.40
CA ASP A 104 -12.46 -0.86 20.53
C ASP A 104 -11.99 -0.84 19.07
N PHE A 105 -12.81 -1.43 18.20
CA PHE A 105 -12.57 -1.39 16.76
C PHE A 105 -12.77 0.04 16.23
N GLU A 106 -12.05 0.37 15.16
CA GLU A 106 -12.15 1.61 14.38
C GLU A 106 -11.69 2.89 15.10
N THR A 107 -11.70 2.91 16.43
CA THR A 107 -11.50 4.13 17.25
C THR A 107 -10.35 4.02 18.25
N GLN A 108 -9.84 2.81 18.49
CA GLN A 108 -8.71 2.57 19.39
C GLN A 108 -7.68 1.65 18.75
N LEU A 109 -6.50 1.56 19.37
CA LEU A 109 -5.42 0.68 18.95
C LEU A 109 -4.86 -0.08 20.15
N ALA A 110 -4.81 -1.40 20.05
CA ALA A 110 -4.25 -2.22 21.10
C ALA A 110 -2.72 -2.05 21.15
N PRO A 111 -2.09 -2.03 22.34
CA PRO A 111 -0.62 -1.87 22.44
C PRO A 111 0.17 -2.94 21.67
N SER A 112 -0.33 -4.17 21.61
CA SER A 112 0.25 -5.25 20.81
C SER A 112 0.16 -4.96 19.31
N THR A 113 -1.01 -4.54 18.81
CA THR A 113 -1.20 -4.14 17.41
C THR A 113 -0.29 -2.97 17.04
N LYS A 114 -0.15 -1.98 17.95
CA LYS A 114 0.80 -0.87 17.77
C LYS A 114 2.23 -1.37 17.61
N ALA A 115 2.70 -2.30 18.44
CA ALA A 115 4.03 -2.87 18.31
C ALA A 115 4.24 -3.61 16.97
N THR A 116 3.22 -4.32 16.48
CA THR A 116 3.23 -4.93 15.14
C THR A 116 3.36 -3.89 14.04
N ILE A 117 2.61 -2.79 14.11
CA ILE A 117 2.71 -1.68 13.16
C ILE A 117 4.12 -1.11 13.17
N GLN A 118 4.68 -0.81 14.34
CA GLN A 118 6.05 -0.30 14.47
C GLN A 118 7.08 -1.23 13.83
N ALA A 119 6.92 -2.56 13.98
CA ALA A 119 7.80 -3.53 13.33
C ALA A 119 7.67 -3.48 11.80
N ALA A 120 6.46 -3.34 11.27
CA ALA A 120 6.23 -3.23 9.83
C ALA A 120 6.76 -1.91 9.25
N LEU A 121 6.58 -0.78 9.94
CA LEU A 121 7.13 0.52 9.55
C LEU A 121 8.67 0.44 9.45
N ARG A 122 9.32 -0.13 10.47
CA ARG A 122 10.78 -0.36 10.45
C ARG A 122 11.21 -1.29 9.32
N HIS A 123 10.44 -2.34 9.02
CA HIS A 123 10.73 -3.24 7.91
C HIS A 123 10.72 -2.52 6.55
N TRP A 124 9.72 -1.65 6.34
CA TRP A 124 9.64 -0.81 5.14
C TRP A 124 10.81 0.18 5.04
N GLU A 125 11.12 0.95 6.09
CA GLU A 125 12.21 1.94 6.04
C GLU A 125 13.61 1.30 5.90
N ALA A 126 13.80 0.12 6.50
CA ALA A 126 15.09 -0.59 6.44
C ALA A 126 15.41 -1.12 5.04
N THR A 127 14.41 -1.26 4.16
CA THR A 127 14.56 -1.94 2.86
C THR A 127 14.07 -1.13 1.67
N THR A 128 13.49 0.06 1.90
CA THR A 128 12.95 0.91 0.83
C THR A 128 13.24 2.40 1.00
N ASN A 129 12.89 3.19 -0.01
CA ASN A 129 12.93 4.66 0.02
C ASN A 129 11.70 5.30 0.68
N VAL A 130 10.70 4.53 1.10
CA VAL A 130 9.52 5.09 1.79
C VAL A 130 9.92 5.50 3.20
N ARG A 131 9.42 6.66 3.65
CA ARG A 131 9.59 7.16 5.03
C ARG A 131 8.27 7.53 5.64
N PHE A 132 8.16 7.32 6.94
CA PHE A 132 6.92 7.52 7.69
C PHE A 132 7.10 8.61 8.72
N TYR A 133 6.08 9.46 8.90
CA TYR A 133 6.09 10.53 9.89
C TYR A 133 4.99 10.33 10.92
N ASN A 134 5.39 10.11 12.18
CA ASN A 134 4.49 9.96 13.30
C ASN A 134 3.97 11.33 13.74
N ALA A 135 2.75 11.64 13.33
CA ALA A 135 2.07 12.88 13.68
C ALA A 135 1.05 12.69 14.82
N THR A 136 1.17 11.62 15.61
CA THR A 136 0.27 11.37 16.74
C THR A 136 0.34 12.51 17.74
N GLY A 137 -0.82 13.13 18.04
CA GLY A 137 -0.91 14.31 18.91
C GLY A 137 -0.66 15.65 18.21
N GLN A 138 -0.38 15.65 16.91
CA GLN A 138 -0.29 16.88 16.11
C GLN A 138 -1.63 17.21 15.45
N PRO A 139 -1.87 18.48 15.07
CA PRO A 139 -3.06 18.87 14.33
C PRO A 139 -3.26 18.06 13.04
N THR A 140 -4.48 17.68 12.74
CA THR A 140 -4.86 17.01 11.48
C THR A 140 -5.51 17.96 10.48
N HIS A 141 -5.77 19.19 10.91
CA HIS A 141 -6.30 20.28 10.10
C HIS A 141 -5.38 21.50 10.22
N ASP A 142 -5.21 22.24 9.14
CA ASP A 142 -4.54 23.53 9.12
C ASP A 142 -5.59 24.65 9.08
N ASP A 143 -5.77 25.35 10.21
CA ASP A 143 -6.76 26.43 10.30
C ASP A 143 -6.38 27.67 9.45
N THR A 144 -5.10 27.84 9.10
CA THR A 144 -4.62 29.02 8.36
C THR A 144 -4.99 28.93 6.89
N TYR A 145 -4.81 27.74 6.30
CA TYR A 145 -5.08 27.48 4.90
C TYR A 145 -6.35 26.64 4.68
N ASN A 146 -7.04 26.29 5.77
CA ASN A 146 -8.31 25.55 5.80
C ASN A 146 -8.25 24.25 4.96
N PHE A 147 -7.29 23.40 5.26
CA PHE A 147 -7.17 22.08 4.64
C PHE A 147 -6.84 20.99 5.66
N ASP A 148 -7.33 19.78 5.39
CA ASP A 148 -6.97 18.60 6.17
C ASP A 148 -5.65 18.00 5.65
N TYR A 149 -4.73 17.76 6.58
CA TYR A 149 -3.52 17.03 6.26
C TYR A 149 -3.90 15.60 5.83
N PRO A 150 -3.29 15.05 4.77
CA PRO A 150 -3.45 13.63 4.46
C PRO A 150 -2.68 12.78 5.47
N TYR A 151 -3.29 11.75 6.04
CA TYR A 151 -2.58 10.82 6.93
C TYR A 151 -3.27 9.47 7.04
N ILE A 152 -2.46 8.44 7.30
CA ILE A 152 -2.94 7.12 7.71
C ILE A 152 -3.33 7.16 9.19
N TYR A 153 -4.55 6.72 9.52
CA TYR A 153 -5.01 6.52 10.88
C TYR A 153 -5.02 5.02 11.19
N PHE A 154 -4.05 4.58 12.00
CA PHE A 154 -3.93 3.19 12.42
C PHE A 154 -4.89 2.88 13.58
N CYS A 155 -5.76 1.89 13.42
CA CYS A 155 -6.67 1.43 14.47
C CYS A 155 -6.95 -0.07 14.37
N ASN A 156 -7.58 -0.61 15.43
CA ASN A 156 -8.02 -2.00 15.46
C ASN A 156 -9.13 -2.22 14.43
N GLY A 157 -9.17 -3.40 13.82
CA GLY A 157 -10.27 -3.85 12.97
C GLY A 157 -10.62 -5.31 13.17
N SER A 158 -11.79 -5.70 12.67
CA SER A 158 -12.21 -7.10 12.60
C SER A 158 -11.44 -7.89 11.54
N GLY A 159 -10.89 -7.20 10.55
CA GLY A 159 -9.94 -7.71 9.56
C GLY A 159 -8.85 -6.68 9.27
N ASN A 160 -7.99 -7.01 8.31
CA ASN A 160 -6.96 -6.11 7.81
C ASN A 160 -7.47 -5.47 6.52
N ASN A 161 -7.30 -4.16 6.37
CA ASN A 161 -7.62 -3.45 5.13
C ASN A 161 -7.00 -2.05 5.12
N SER A 162 -6.76 -1.53 3.91
CA SER A 162 -6.33 -0.17 3.66
C SER A 162 -6.79 0.34 2.31
N SER A 163 -6.85 1.66 2.14
CA SER A 163 -7.00 2.25 0.80
C SER A 163 -5.70 2.12 0.01
N VAL A 164 -5.80 2.09 -1.33
CA VAL A 164 -4.61 2.05 -2.20
C VAL A 164 -4.13 3.47 -2.52
N GLY A 165 -2.91 3.79 -2.08
CA GLY A 165 -2.29 5.10 -2.21
C GLY A 165 -2.86 6.13 -1.24
N ARG A 166 -2.49 7.40 -1.47
CA ARG A 166 -2.96 8.58 -0.75
C ARG A 166 -4.30 9.02 -1.31
N ILE A 167 -5.34 8.98 -0.48
CA ILE A 167 -6.72 9.38 -0.88
C ILE A 167 -7.10 10.81 -0.45
N GLY A 168 -6.25 11.46 0.36
CA GLY A 168 -6.53 12.77 0.97
C GLY A 168 -7.16 12.64 2.36
N GLY A 169 -6.98 13.66 3.20
CA GLY A 169 -7.50 13.69 4.57
C GLY A 169 -7.14 12.46 5.42
N LYS A 170 -8.02 12.11 6.36
CA LYS A 170 -7.91 10.90 7.18
C LYS A 170 -8.21 9.66 6.33
N GLN A 171 -7.24 8.75 6.18
CA GLN A 171 -7.48 7.41 5.65
C GLN A 171 -7.21 6.34 6.68
N VAL A 172 -8.17 5.46 6.93
CA VAL A 172 -8.06 4.45 7.98
C VAL A 172 -7.30 3.23 7.46
N LEU A 173 -6.41 2.69 8.30
CA LEU A 173 -5.80 1.38 8.10
C LEU A 173 -6.16 0.53 9.31
N HIS A 174 -6.97 -0.50 9.05
CA HIS A 174 -7.43 -1.43 10.07
C HIS A 174 -6.48 -2.61 10.17
N LEU A 175 -6.13 -2.98 11.41
CA LEU A 175 -5.45 -4.24 11.68
C LEU A 175 -6.18 -5.05 12.74
N ASN A 176 -6.34 -6.33 12.44
CA ASN A 176 -6.81 -7.30 13.41
C ASN A 176 -5.78 -7.51 14.52
N TYR A 177 -6.24 -7.81 15.72
CA TYR A 177 -5.42 -8.13 16.88
C TYR A 177 -4.38 -9.25 16.65
N PHE A 178 -4.70 -10.20 15.76
CA PHE A 178 -3.84 -11.32 15.40
C PHE A 178 -3.00 -11.06 14.14
N ALA A 179 -3.01 -9.83 13.61
CA ALA A 179 -2.19 -9.47 12.47
C ALA A 179 -0.70 -9.69 12.79
N SER A 180 -0.02 -10.40 11.89
CA SER A 180 1.45 -10.49 11.91
C SER A 180 2.09 -9.21 11.38
N MET A 181 3.40 -9.08 11.56
CA MET A 181 4.17 -8.00 10.93
C MET A 181 3.98 -8.00 9.41
N GLY A 182 3.96 -9.16 8.76
CA GLY A 182 3.73 -9.25 7.32
C GLY A 182 2.32 -8.84 6.90
N ASN A 183 1.30 -9.06 7.73
CA ASN A 183 -0.03 -8.52 7.46
C ASN A 183 -0.02 -6.99 7.54
N ALA A 184 0.59 -6.42 8.57
CA ALA A 184 0.74 -4.97 8.66
C ALA A 184 1.55 -4.39 7.50
N ALA A 185 2.63 -5.06 7.08
CA ALA A 185 3.44 -4.64 5.94
C ALA A 185 2.66 -4.68 4.62
N HIS A 186 1.78 -5.67 4.43
CA HIS A 186 0.87 -5.78 3.29
C HIS A 186 -0.11 -4.60 3.23
N GLU A 187 -0.82 -4.30 4.34
CA GLU A 187 -1.75 -3.17 4.38
C GLU A 187 -1.06 -1.81 4.18
N ILE A 188 0.15 -1.67 4.75
CA ILE A 188 0.98 -0.48 4.50
C ILE A 188 1.38 -0.41 3.02
N GLY A 189 1.64 -1.55 2.38
CA GLY A 189 1.87 -1.64 0.94
C GLY A 189 0.70 -1.08 0.12
N HIS A 190 -0.54 -1.41 0.48
CA HIS A 190 -1.72 -0.78 -0.12
C HIS A 190 -1.69 0.73 0.08
N ALA A 191 -1.53 1.21 1.32
CA ALA A 191 -1.51 2.64 1.60
C ALA A 191 -0.40 3.41 0.84
N ILE A 192 0.74 2.76 0.57
CA ILE A 192 1.82 3.31 -0.26
C ILE A 192 1.44 3.32 -1.75
N GLY A 193 0.60 2.39 -2.19
CA GLY A 193 0.06 2.36 -3.54
C GLY A 193 0.17 1.03 -4.26
N LEU A 194 0.58 -0.05 -3.59
CA LEU A 194 0.65 -1.36 -4.22
C LEU A 194 -0.74 -1.99 -4.34
N TYR A 195 -1.03 -2.59 -5.50
CA TYR A 195 -2.16 -3.49 -5.65
C TYR A 195 -1.72 -4.93 -5.37
N HIS A 196 -2.72 -5.81 -5.32
CA HIS A 196 -2.46 -7.23 -5.37
C HIS A 196 -1.75 -7.68 -6.65
N GLU A 197 -0.81 -8.61 -6.49
CA GLU A 197 -0.01 -9.12 -7.61
C GLU A 197 -0.87 -9.97 -8.58
N GLN A 198 -1.83 -10.75 -8.07
CA GLN A 198 -2.73 -11.53 -8.94
C GLN A 198 -3.73 -10.69 -9.76
N SER A 199 -3.88 -9.42 -9.39
CA SER A 199 -4.77 -8.47 -10.03
C SER A 199 -4.07 -7.71 -11.17
N ARG A 200 -2.79 -7.98 -11.44
CA ARG A 200 -2.08 -7.40 -12.56
C ARG A 200 -2.81 -7.61 -13.88
N HIS A 201 -2.74 -6.60 -14.75
CA HIS A 201 -3.33 -6.67 -16.09
C HIS A 201 -2.77 -7.84 -16.93
N ASP A 202 -1.48 -8.17 -16.75
CA ASP A 202 -0.74 -9.22 -17.47
C ASP A 202 -0.71 -10.57 -16.73
N ARG A 203 -1.44 -10.73 -15.60
CA ARG A 203 -1.39 -11.93 -14.75
C ARG A 203 -1.70 -13.23 -15.51
N ASP A 204 -2.53 -13.17 -16.55
CA ASP A 204 -2.92 -14.33 -17.35
C ASP A 204 -1.75 -14.92 -18.17
N ASN A 205 -0.59 -14.26 -18.21
CA ASN A 205 0.64 -14.85 -18.77
C ASN A 205 1.37 -15.76 -17.76
N TYR A 206 1.07 -15.64 -16.47
CA TYR A 206 1.82 -16.27 -15.39
C TYR A 206 0.99 -17.26 -14.58
N ILE A 207 -0.30 -16.96 -14.40
CA ILE A 207 -1.23 -17.80 -13.64
C ILE A 207 -2.46 -18.19 -14.46
N THR A 208 -3.14 -19.22 -14.00
CA THR A 208 -4.47 -19.63 -14.48
C THR A 208 -5.42 -19.57 -13.29
N VAL A 209 -6.54 -18.85 -13.43
CA VAL A 209 -7.55 -18.71 -12.37
C VAL A 209 -8.73 -19.64 -12.67
N ASN A 210 -9.06 -20.47 -11.69
CA ASN A 210 -10.16 -21.43 -11.72
C ASN A 210 -11.44 -20.81 -11.12
N TYR A 211 -12.15 -20.01 -11.92
CA TYR A 211 -13.39 -19.36 -11.49
C TYR A 211 -14.53 -20.31 -11.09
N SER A 212 -14.47 -21.60 -11.50
CA SER A 212 -15.47 -22.58 -11.03
C SER A 212 -15.25 -23.05 -9.60
N ASN A 213 -14.05 -22.92 -9.05
CA ASN A 213 -13.75 -23.27 -7.66
C ASN A 213 -13.62 -22.04 -6.74
N ILE A 214 -13.92 -20.84 -7.21
CA ILE A 214 -13.96 -19.63 -6.36
C ILE A 214 -15.36 -19.46 -5.82
N GLN A 215 -15.48 -19.21 -4.50
CA GLN A 215 -16.76 -18.89 -3.86
C GLN A 215 -17.48 -17.79 -4.68
N PRO A 216 -18.78 -17.95 -5.03
CA PRO A 216 -19.46 -17.01 -5.93
C PRO A 216 -19.34 -15.55 -5.48
N SER A 217 -19.42 -15.35 -4.16
CA SER A 217 -19.24 -14.10 -3.42
C SER A 217 -17.86 -13.45 -3.54
N LYS A 218 -16.84 -14.19 -3.96
CA LYS A 218 -15.43 -13.81 -3.91
C LYS A 218 -14.77 -13.71 -5.28
N LYS A 219 -15.53 -13.94 -6.36
CA LYS A 219 -15.02 -13.90 -7.74
C LYS A 219 -14.39 -12.56 -8.11
N GLY A 220 -14.99 -11.44 -7.67
CA GLY A 220 -14.46 -10.10 -7.92
C GLY A 220 -13.08 -9.83 -7.30
N ASN A 221 -12.66 -10.63 -6.31
CA ASN A 221 -11.32 -10.51 -5.71
C ASN A 221 -10.19 -10.96 -6.65
N PHE A 222 -10.55 -11.57 -7.78
CA PHE A 222 -9.63 -12.01 -8.82
C PHE A 222 -9.72 -11.14 -10.08
N ASP A 223 -10.46 -10.03 -10.02
CA ASP A 223 -10.55 -9.09 -11.12
C ASP A 223 -9.22 -8.40 -11.37
N LYS A 224 -8.89 -8.20 -12.65
CA LYS A 224 -7.67 -7.49 -13.03
C LYS A 224 -7.88 -5.99 -12.88
N VAL A 225 -6.84 -5.28 -12.46
CA VAL A 225 -6.79 -3.82 -12.53
C VAL A 225 -6.59 -3.42 -13.99
N THR A 226 -7.46 -2.55 -14.50
CA THR A 226 -7.50 -2.15 -15.92
C THR A 226 -7.24 -0.67 -16.16
N SER A 227 -7.26 0.16 -15.11
CA SER A 227 -6.89 1.58 -15.20
C SER A 227 -6.12 2.03 -13.95
N ASN A 228 -5.44 3.18 -14.06
CA ASN A 228 -4.61 3.76 -13.00
C ASN A 228 -3.62 2.76 -12.36
N TYR A 229 -3.07 1.86 -13.16
CA TYR A 229 -2.08 0.89 -12.72
C TYR A 229 -0.72 1.17 -13.37
N TYR A 230 0.33 0.73 -12.69
CA TYR A 230 1.68 0.66 -13.19
C TYR A 230 2.24 -0.71 -12.85
N ASN A 231 2.47 -1.50 -13.90
CA ASN A 231 3.19 -2.76 -13.76
C ASN A 231 4.67 -2.48 -13.89
N MET A 232 5.41 -2.64 -12.79
CA MET A 232 6.85 -2.74 -12.88
C MET A 232 7.16 -4.22 -13.12
N GLY A 233 7.99 -4.52 -14.14
CA GLY A 233 8.59 -5.84 -14.51
C GLY A 233 7.75 -7.11 -14.39
N ALA A 234 8.39 -8.24 -14.03
CA ALA A 234 7.83 -9.58 -14.14
C ALA A 234 7.04 -10.00 -12.90
N PHE A 235 5.99 -10.80 -13.09
CA PHE A 235 5.12 -11.30 -12.01
C PHE A 235 5.89 -11.96 -10.87
N ASP A 236 5.63 -11.53 -9.63
CA ASP A 236 6.36 -11.98 -8.45
C ASP A 236 5.56 -12.95 -7.57
N PHE A 237 5.85 -14.25 -7.71
CA PHE A 237 5.26 -15.31 -6.88
C PHE A 237 5.66 -15.25 -5.40
N SER A 238 6.64 -14.44 -5.03
CA SER A 238 7.07 -14.20 -3.66
C SER A 238 6.55 -12.88 -3.09
N SER A 239 5.78 -12.10 -3.87
CA SER A 239 5.20 -10.83 -3.41
C SER A 239 4.36 -11.02 -2.16
N ILE A 240 4.52 -10.11 -1.20
CA ILE A 240 3.65 -10.05 -0.03
C ILE A 240 2.21 -9.67 -0.42
N MET A 241 2.02 -9.10 -1.63
CA MET A 241 0.73 -8.70 -2.21
C MET A 241 0.08 -9.83 -3.02
N LEU A 242 0.64 -11.04 -3.04
CA LEU A 242 0.05 -12.17 -3.75
C LEU A 242 -0.86 -13.00 -2.84
N TYR A 243 -2.02 -13.39 -3.38
CA TYR A 243 -2.89 -14.41 -2.78
C TYR A 243 -2.37 -15.83 -3.00
N SER A 244 -2.61 -16.72 -2.03
CA SER A 244 -2.28 -18.15 -2.15
C SER A 244 -3.14 -18.87 -3.18
N SER A 245 -2.64 -20.00 -3.68
CA SER A 245 -3.34 -20.87 -4.65
C SER A 245 -4.72 -21.36 -4.21
N ASP A 246 -5.03 -21.37 -2.93
CA ASP A 246 -6.27 -21.83 -2.31
C ASP A 246 -7.20 -20.70 -1.84
N ALA A 247 -6.84 -19.44 -2.12
CA ALA A 247 -7.60 -18.29 -1.68
C ALA A 247 -9.06 -18.37 -2.16
N PHE A 248 -10.01 -18.24 -1.22
CA PHE A 248 -11.45 -18.25 -1.46
C PHE A 248 -12.01 -19.48 -2.20
N ALA A 249 -11.35 -20.62 -2.05
CA ALA A 249 -11.81 -21.88 -2.63
C ALA A 249 -13.20 -22.30 -2.10
N ILE A 250 -13.99 -22.94 -2.97
CA ILE A 250 -15.18 -23.71 -2.57
C ILE A 250 -14.71 -25.04 -1.97
N ASP A 251 -13.90 -25.78 -2.74
CA ASP A 251 -13.18 -26.96 -2.26
C ASP A 251 -11.70 -26.60 -2.06
N PRO A 252 -11.19 -26.56 -0.80
CA PRO A 252 -9.82 -26.17 -0.51
C PRO A 252 -8.78 -27.18 -1.01
N THR A 253 -9.19 -28.38 -1.44
CA THR A 253 -8.28 -29.36 -2.05
C THR A 253 -8.01 -29.07 -3.54
N ILE A 254 -8.80 -28.19 -4.14
CA ILE A 254 -8.65 -27.75 -5.53
C ILE A 254 -8.13 -26.30 -5.52
N PRO A 255 -7.03 -25.97 -6.21
CA PRO A 255 -6.55 -24.60 -6.25
C PRO A 255 -7.51 -23.68 -7.02
N THR A 256 -7.74 -22.48 -6.50
CA THR A 256 -8.39 -21.37 -7.22
C THR A 256 -7.46 -20.72 -8.22
N MET A 257 -6.15 -20.87 -8.03
CA MET A 257 -5.14 -20.35 -8.96
C MET A 257 -3.85 -21.17 -8.96
N THR A 258 -3.30 -21.40 -10.15
CA THR A 258 -2.05 -22.14 -10.36
C THR A 258 -1.11 -21.36 -11.29
N LYS A 259 0.18 -21.70 -11.29
CA LYS A 259 1.09 -21.24 -12.33
C LYS A 259 0.70 -21.86 -13.68
N LYS A 260 1.24 -21.36 -14.78
CA LYS A 260 1.02 -21.95 -16.10
C LYS A 260 1.45 -23.41 -16.25
N ASP A 261 2.41 -23.87 -15.46
CA ASP A 261 2.82 -25.28 -15.41
C ASP A 261 1.92 -26.16 -14.53
N GLY A 262 0.88 -25.58 -13.91
CA GLY A 262 -0.06 -26.28 -13.02
C GLY A 262 0.37 -26.36 -11.55
N SER A 263 1.60 -25.94 -11.21
CA SER A 263 2.06 -25.95 -9.82
C SER A 263 1.36 -24.90 -8.95
N THR A 264 1.23 -25.22 -7.66
CA THR A 264 0.66 -24.32 -6.64
C THR A 264 1.73 -23.44 -6.00
N PHE A 265 1.29 -22.40 -5.30
CA PHE A 265 2.14 -21.48 -4.55
C PHE A 265 1.40 -20.94 -3.33
N THR A 266 2.17 -20.46 -2.36
CA THR A 266 1.65 -19.86 -1.12
C THR A 266 1.99 -18.38 -1.10
N GLY A 267 0.99 -17.53 -0.87
CA GLY A 267 1.20 -16.11 -0.62
C GLY A 267 1.92 -15.94 0.72
N GLN A 268 3.19 -15.56 0.69
CA GLN A 268 3.98 -15.38 1.90
C GLN A 268 3.56 -14.12 2.67
N ARG A 269 3.73 -14.14 4.00
CA ARG A 269 3.49 -12.98 4.91
C ARG A 269 4.66 -12.83 5.89
N ILE A 270 5.88 -13.09 5.42
CA ILE A 270 7.12 -12.98 6.20
C ILE A 270 7.71 -11.58 6.07
N GLY A 271 7.74 -11.01 4.87
CA GLY A 271 8.29 -9.69 4.60
C GLY A 271 8.28 -9.35 3.11
N LEU A 272 8.75 -8.15 2.76
CA LEU A 272 8.81 -7.68 1.37
C LEU A 272 9.76 -8.53 0.52
N SER A 273 9.28 -8.95 -0.65
CA SER A 273 10.11 -9.51 -1.72
C SER A 273 10.94 -8.42 -2.41
N ASP A 274 11.84 -8.81 -3.30
CA ASP A 274 12.53 -7.83 -4.16
C ASP A 274 11.52 -7.08 -5.05
N GLY A 275 10.50 -7.77 -5.56
CA GLY A 275 9.50 -7.16 -6.43
C GLY A 275 8.66 -6.10 -5.73
N ASP A 276 8.25 -6.35 -4.48
CA ASP A 276 7.47 -5.40 -3.66
C ASP A 276 8.21 -4.06 -3.48
N ARG A 277 9.55 -4.11 -3.38
CA ARG A 277 10.41 -2.94 -3.11
C ARG A 277 10.64 -2.07 -4.34
N ARG A 278 10.43 -2.59 -5.56
CA ARG A 278 10.79 -1.91 -6.81
C ARG A 278 10.05 -0.60 -7.03
N PHE A 279 8.73 -0.65 -6.94
CA PHE A 279 7.89 0.53 -7.10
C PHE A 279 8.26 1.64 -6.09
N PRO A 280 8.31 1.37 -4.77
CA PRO A 280 8.68 2.41 -3.82
C PRO A 280 10.11 2.93 -4.01
N ASN A 281 11.08 2.07 -4.33
CA ASN A 281 12.46 2.52 -4.56
C ASN A 281 12.64 3.33 -5.85
N TYR A 282 11.75 3.15 -6.83
CA TYR A 282 11.76 3.93 -8.06
C TYR A 282 11.11 5.30 -7.88
N PHE A 283 9.96 5.37 -7.19
CA PHE A 283 9.13 6.58 -7.17
C PHE A 283 9.25 7.42 -5.89
N TYR A 284 9.83 6.88 -4.82
CA TYR A 284 9.98 7.60 -3.55
C TYR A 284 11.42 8.03 -3.32
N LEU A 285 11.56 9.17 -2.66
CA LEU A 285 12.80 9.61 -2.04
C LEU A 285 12.66 9.50 -0.51
N PRO A 286 13.70 9.03 0.20
CA PRO A 286 13.63 8.81 1.64
C PRO A 286 13.83 10.11 2.42
N TYR A 287 12.87 11.03 2.32
CA TYR A 287 12.94 12.30 3.02
C TYR A 287 12.96 12.12 4.55
N ILE A 288 13.68 12.99 5.23
CA ILE A 288 13.64 13.19 6.68
C ILE A 288 12.75 14.40 6.98
N ALA A 289 11.90 14.28 8.01
CA ALA A 289 10.98 15.35 8.39
C ALA A 289 11.76 16.56 8.91
N ARG A 290 11.44 17.75 8.37
CA ARG A 290 12.10 19.01 8.71
C ARG A 290 11.11 20.15 8.87
N SER A 291 11.47 21.12 9.70
CA SER A 291 10.69 22.34 9.96
C SER A 291 11.09 23.52 9.06
N ASP A 292 12.16 23.37 8.27
CA ASP A 292 12.65 24.34 7.31
C ASP A 292 12.47 23.85 5.87
N THR A 293 12.93 24.64 4.90
CA THR A 293 12.74 24.37 3.47
C THR A 293 13.84 23.49 2.87
N TYR A 294 14.76 22.95 3.67
CA TYR A 294 15.80 22.07 3.15
C TYR A 294 15.28 20.65 2.95
N ALA A 295 15.64 20.03 1.83
CA ALA A 295 15.46 18.60 1.63
C ALA A 295 16.58 17.85 2.35
N GLU A 296 16.22 16.86 3.16
CA GLU A 296 17.20 15.95 3.73
C GLU A 296 16.78 14.51 3.47
N LEU A 297 17.74 13.69 3.07
CA LEU A 297 17.55 12.29 2.72
C LEU A 297 18.16 11.40 3.80
N ASP A 298 17.50 10.28 4.06
CA ASP A 298 18.03 9.23 4.91
C ASP A 298 19.29 8.60 4.29
N THR A 299 20.18 8.16 5.17
CA THR A 299 21.36 7.34 4.85
C THR A 299 21.03 5.98 4.24
N ILE A 300 19.81 5.49 4.41
CA ILE A 300 19.29 4.29 3.73
C ILE A 300 18.52 4.74 2.50
N MET A 301 19.16 4.67 1.33
CA MET A 301 18.55 4.95 0.04
C MET A 301 18.91 3.87 -0.96
N TYR A 302 17.95 3.55 -1.83
CA TYR A 302 18.07 2.55 -2.87
C TYR A 302 17.87 3.18 -4.25
N ASP A 303 18.53 2.63 -5.25
CA ASP A 303 18.23 2.93 -6.65
C ASP A 303 16.99 2.14 -7.15
N SER A 304 16.60 2.40 -8.40
CA SER A 304 15.51 1.71 -9.09
C SER A 304 15.69 0.19 -9.24
N ASN A 305 16.90 -0.31 -8.98
CA ASN A 305 17.25 -1.72 -9.00
C ASN A 305 17.37 -2.35 -7.61
N ASN A 306 16.91 -1.65 -6.57
CA ASN A 306 17.02 -2.05 -5.17
C ASN A 306 18.46 -2.18 -4.65
N ASN A 307 19.45 -1.59 -5.34
CA ASN A 307 20.82 -1.50 -4.83
C ASN A 307 20.93 -0.35 -3.84
N ARG A 308 21.57 -0.59 -2.71
CA ARG A 308 21.81 0.45 -1.70
C ARG A 308 22.84 1.46 -2.23
N LEU A 309 22.49 2.73 -2.18
CA LEU A 309 23.39 3.82 -2.55
C LEU A 309 24.45 4.05 -1.46
N THR A 310 25.61 4.53 -1.90
CA THR A 310 26.67 4.98 -1.00
C THR A 310 26.33 6.36 -0.43
N GLN A 311 26.92 6.70 0.72
CA GLN A 311 26.73 8.03 1.32
C GLN A 311 27.12 9.17 0.37
N ALA A 312 28.18 8.98 -0.44
CA ALA A 312 28.60 9.97 -1.42
C ALA A 312 27.54 10.22 -2.50
N GLN A 313 26.90 9.17 -3.01
CA GLN A 313 25.80 9.28 -3.98
C GLN A 313 24.58 9.98 -3.35
N ILE A 314 24.23 9.64 -2.11
CA ILE A 314 23.12 10.27 -1.39
C ILE A 314 23.37 11.77 -1.22
N LEU A 315 24.58 12.16 -0.80
CA LEU A 315 24.94 13.58 -0.65
C LEU A 315 24.92 14.34 -1.98
N GLN A 316 25.24 13.68 -3.10
CA GLN A 316 25.12 14.30 -4.43
C GLN A 316 23.66 14.57 -4.79
N ILE A 317 22.76 13.61 -4.54
CA ILE A 317 21.32 13.79 -4.78
C ILE A 317 20.76 14.88 -3.86
N GLN A 318 21.13 14.86 -2.59
CA GLN A 318 20.74 15.89 -1.63
C GLN A 318 21.23 17.29 -2.04
N ALA A 319 22.45 17.41 -2.56
CA ALA A 319 22.94 18.67 -3.11
C ALA A 319 22.09 19.15 -4.29
N GLN A 320 21.69 18.25 -5.19
CA GLN A 320 20.81 18.60 -6.32
C GLN A 320 19.45 19.13 -5.85
N LEU A 321 18.88 18.53 -4.80
CA LEU A 321 17.61 18.97 -4.20
C LEU A 321 17.72 20.33 -3.48
N ASN A 322 18.92 20.71 -3.04
CA ASN A 322 19.16 21.92 -2.24
C ASN A 322 20.05 22.94 -2.96
N ASN A 323 19.93 23.09 -4.28
CA ASN A 323 20.66 24.09 -5.08
C ASN A 323 22.18 24.06 -4.86
N GLY A 324 22.75 22.86 -4.74
CA GLY A 324 24.18 22.63 -4.54
C GLY A 324 24.62 22.45 -3.08
N ASN A 325 23.72 22.57 -2.09
CA ASN A 325 24.07 22.35 -0.68
C ASN A 325 23.86 20.88 -0.24
N PRO A 326 24.91 20.06 -0.06
CA PRO A 326 24.78 18.68 0.40
C PRO A 326 24.47 18.56 1.90
N THR A 327 24.54 19.63 2.68
CA THR A 327 24.47 19.59 4.14
C THR A 327 23.45 20.60 4.68
N PRO A 328 22.16 20.19 4.80
CA PRO A 328 21.15 20.96 5.49
C PRO A 328 21.56 21.31 6.93
N PRO A 329 21.08 22.43 7.48
CA PRO A 329 21.31 22.80 8.88
C PRO A 329 20.84 21.70 9.85
N SER A 330 21.58 21.47 10.94
CA SER A 330 21.26 20.42 11.90
C SER A 330 20.01 20.71 12.74
N ASN A 331 19.68 21.98 12.94
CA ASN A 331 18.56 22.43 13.79
C ASN A 331 17.17 22.32 13.12
N GLY A 332 17.10 21.98 11.83
CA GLY A 332 15.83 21.86 11.10
C GLY A 332 15.16 20.48 11.19
N ARG A 333 15.85 19.46 11.71
CA ARG A 333 15.29 18.10 11.81
C ARG A 333 14.18 18.02 12.86
N ILE A 334 13.08 17.36 12.50
CA ILE A 334 12.00 17.02 13.42
C ILE A 334 12.23 15.60 13.92
N ALA A 335 12.23 15.41 15.25
CA ALA A 335 12.30 14.09 15.85
C ALA A 335 11.10 13.25 15.41
N ASN A 336 11.35 12.00 15.04
CA ASN A 336 10.35 11.11 14.50
C ASN A 336 10.60 9.69 15.00
N ASP A 337 9.76 9.26 15.95
CA ASP A 337 9.87 7.95 16.58
C ASP A 337 8.60 7.12 16.32
N PHE A 338 8.78 5.80 16.23
CA PHE A 338 7.71 4.83 16.07
C PHE A 338 7.07 4.41 17.38
#